data_AF-A0A0M3A6W0-F1
#
_entry.id   AF-A0A0M3A6W0-F1
#
_cell.length_a   1.000
_cell.length_b   1.000
_cell.length_c   1.000
_cell.angle_alpha   90.00
_cell.angle_beta   90.00
_cell.angle_gamma   90.00
#
_symmetry.space_group_name_H-M   'P 1'
#
loop_
_entity.id
_entity.type
_entity.pdbx_description
1 polymer ?
#
loop_
_entity_poly.entity_id
_entity_poly.type
_entity_poly.pdbx_seq_one_letter_code
_entity_poly.pdbx_strand_id
1 'polypeptide(L)' 'MSNQDQVKFVLMPVELSNEAATKRATEQYEECSNNFKNLHRDCGEPEYTRLRNRWIQNRARQLKEQYRAMVKAVGRSTV' A
#
# COMPACT_ATOMS: atom_id res chain seq x y z
N MET A 1 16.44 33.47 17.15
CA MET A 1 16.25 33.09 15.73
C MET A 1 15.63 31.71 15.70
N SER A 2 14.43 31.58 15.12
CA SER A 2 13.62 30.36 15.15
C SER A 2 14.24 29.27 14.26
N ASN A 3 14.59 28.13 14.84
CA ASN A 3 15.09 26.94 14.13
C ASN A 3 13.95 26.04 13.64
N GLN A 4 12.83 26.60 13.17
CA GLN A 4 11.62 25.79 12.91
C GLN A 4 11.40 25.28 11.47
N ASP A 5 12.13 25.74 10.45
CA ASP A 5 11.74 25.41 9.06
C ASP A 5 12.81 24.74 8.19
N GLN A 6 13.75 23.99 8.78
CA GLN A 6 14.53 23.04 7.97
C GLN A 6 13.72 21.76 7.77
N VAL A 7 12.86 21.75 6.74
CA VAL A 7 12.23 20.53 6.24
C VAL A 7 13.34 19.55 5.83
N LYS A 8 13.67 18.60 6.70
CA LYS A 8 14.64 17.55 6.42
C LYS A 8 14.01 16.57 5.43
N PHE A 9 14.38 16.68 4.16
CA PHE A 9 13.98 15.72 3.14
C PHE A 9 14.69 14.38 3.39
N VAL A 10 13.91 13.30 3.40
CA VAL A 10 14.42 11.93 3.54
C VAL A 10 14.27 11.25 2.19
N LEU A 11 15.40 10.80 1.62
CA LEU A 11 15.39 9.94 0.43
C LEU A 11 14.76 8.60 0.80
N MET A 12 13.71 8.22 0.09
CA MET A 12 12.94 7.01 0.31
C MET A 12 12.71 6.30 -1.03
N PRO A 13 12.82 4.96 -1.08
CA PRO A 13 12.47 4.19 -2.26
C PRO A 13 11.07 4.49 -2.77
N VAL A 14 10.91 4.54 -4.09
CA VAL A 14 9.62 4.85 -4.76
C VAL A 14 8.53 3.86 -4.34
N GLU A 15 8.89 2.61 -4.08
CA GLU A 15 8.01 1.54 -3.63
C GLU A 15 7.38 1.81 -2.24
N LEU A 16 7.99 2.70 -1.45
CA LEU A 16 7.43 3.16 -0.18
C LEU A 16 6.55 4.41 -0.33
N SER A 17 6.48 5.01 -1.51
CA SER A 17 5.54 6.09 -1.79
C SER A 17 4.09 5.56 -1.70
N ASN A 18 3.18 6.44 -1.27
CA ASN A 18 1.76 6.07 -1.23
C ASN A 18 1.20 5.86 -2.63
N GLU A 19 1.68 6.62 -3.62
CA GLU A 19 1.24 6.51 -5.01
C GLU A 19 1.59 5.14 -5.60
N ALA A 20 2.86 4.73 -5.55
CA ALA A 20 3.29 3.44 -6.09
C ALA A 20 2.61 2.27 -5.38
N ALA A 21 2.51 2.33 -4.05
CA ALA A 21 1.86 1.28 -3.26
C ALA A 21 0.36 1.17 -3.58
N THR A 22 -0.33 2.30 -3.76
CA THR A 22 -1.76 2.31 -4.12
C THR A 22 -1.97 1.80 -5.54
N LYS A 23 -1.13 2.24 -6.50
CA LYS A 23 -1.18 1.75 -7.88
C LYS A 23 -1.03 0.23 -7.92
N ARG A 24 -0.02 -0.31 -7.25
CA ARG A 24 0.21 -1.77 -7.21
C ARG A 24 -0.91 -2.52 -6.48
N ALA A 25 -1.47 -1.95 -5.42
CA ALA A 25 -2.63 -2.52 -4.75
C ALA A 25 -3.87 -2.56 -5.66
N THR A 26 -4.12 -1.52 -6.45
CA THR A 26 -5.21 -1.50 -7.44
C THR A 26 -5.01 -2.54 -8.53
N GLU A 27 -3.80 -2.69 -9.08
CA GLU A 27 -3.49 -3.75 -10.05
C GLU A 27 -3.80 -5.14 -9.48
N GLN A 28 -3.37 -5.41 -8.24
CA GLN A 28 -3.65 -6.68 -7.57
C GLN A 28 -5.14 -6.87 -7.27
N TYR A 29 -5.88 -5.79 -7.04
CA TYR A 29 -7.33 -5.87 -6.92
C TYR A 29 -7.95 -6.31 -8.25
N GLU A 30 -7.54 -5.72 -9.38
CA GLU A 30 -8.06 -6.10 -10.70
C GLU A 30 -7.79 -7.58 -11.00
N GLU A 31 -6.59 -8.07 -10.69
CA GLU A 31 -6.20 -9.50 -10.80
C GLU A 31 -7.12 -10.44 -10.01
N CYS A 32 -7.63 -10.02 -8.84
CA CYS A 32 -8.49 -10.83 -7.98
C CYS A 32 -9.96 -10.35 -7.93
N SER A 33 -10.34 -9.42 -8.81
CA SER A 33 -11.62 -8.70 -8.75
C SER A 33 -12.82 -9.63 -8.86
N ASN A 34 -12.74 -10.69 -9.67
CA ASN A 34 -13.80 -11.68 -9.81
C ASN A 34 -14.04 -12.45 -8.50
N ASN A 35 -12.98 -12.83 -7.79
CA ASN A 35 -13.10 -13.50 -6.50
C ASN A 35 -13.68 -12.54 -5.45
N PHE A 36 -13.24 -11.28 -5.46
CA PHE A 36 -13.77 -10.25 -4.58
C PHE A 36 -15.28 -10.00 -4.81
N LYS A 37 -15.70 -9.91 -6.08
CA LYS A 37 -17.11 -9.81 -6.47
C LYS A 37 -17.92 -10.99 -5.97
N ASN A 38 -17.42 -12.21 -6.14
CA ASN A 38 -18.12 -13.42 -5.70
C ASN A 38 -18.27 -13.49 -4.18
N LEU A 39 -17.23 -13.10 -3.43
CA LEU A 39 -17.26 -13.04 -1.96
C LEU A 39 -18.25 -12.00 -1.42
N HIS A 40 -18.50 -10.94 -2.18
CA HIS A 40 -19.35 -9.81 -1.79
C HIS A 40 -20.57 -9.67 -2.69
N ARG A 41 -21.03 -10.77 -3.32
CA ARG A 41 -22.11 -10.77 -4.32
C ARG A 41 -23.43 -10.22 -3.77
N ASP A 42 -23.65 -10.39 -2.46
CA ASP A 42 -24.89 -10.02 -1.76
C ASP A 42 -24.80 -8.61 -1.14
N CYS A 43 -23.66 -7.92 -1.27
CA CYS A 43 -23.49 -6.55 -0.79
C CYS A 43 -24.12 -5.54 -1.77
N GLY A 44 -24.78 -4.52 -1.23
CA GLY A 44 -25.19 -3.37 -2.04
C GLY A 44 -24.00 -2.54 -2.53
N GLU A 45 -24.17 -1.80 -3.62
CA GLU A 45 -23.12 -1.01 -4.26
C GLU A 45 -22.33 -0.07 -3.31
N PRO A 46 -22.98 0.65 -2.35
CA PRO A 46 -22.26 1.49 -1.40
C PRO A 46 -21.33 0.69 -0.47
N GLU A 47 -21.80 -0.47 -0.02
CA GLU A 47 -21.01 -1.34 0.85
C GLU A 47 -19.88 -2.01 0.06
N TYR A 48 -20.17 -2.48 -1.15
CA TYR A 48 -19.18 -3.06 -2.06
C TYR A 48 -18.03 -2.08 -2.31
N THR A 49 -18.35 -0.83 -2.65
CA THR A 49 -17.36 0.23 -2.89
C THR A 49 -16.51 0.50 -1.64
N ARG A 50 -17.14 0.55 -0.46
CA ARG A 50 -16.44 0.72 0.82
C ARG A 50 -15.47 -0.42 1.11
N LEU A 51 -15.91 -1.67 0.89
CA LEU A 51 -15.10 -2.87 1.09
C LEU A 51 -13.91 -2.90 0.12
N ARG A 52 -14.14 -2.59 -1.16
CA ARG A 52 -13.09 -2.48 -2.18
C ARG A 52 -12.03 -1.46 -1.76
N ASN A 53 -12.45 -0.25 -1.42
CA ASN A 53 -11.53 0.83 -1.06
C ASN A 53 -10.71 0.45 0.19
N ARG A 54 -11.34 -0.18 1.19
CA ARG A 54 -10.66 -0.68 2.38
C ARG A 54 -9.65 -1.78 2.05
N TRP A 55 -9.99 -2.68 1.14
CA TRP A 55 -9.07 -3.73 0.68
C TRP A 55 -7.82 -3.13 0.03
N ILE A 56 -7.99 -2.19 -0.90
CA ILE A 56 -6.89 -1.52 -1.61
C ILE A 56 -5.99 -0.77 -0.63
N GLN A 57 -6.57 -0.01 0.31
CA GLN A 57 -5.81 0.74 1.32
C GLN A 57 -4.99 -0.20 2.22
N ASN A 58 -5.61 -1.28 2.70
CA ASN A 58 -4.92 -2.28 3.51
C ASN A 58 -3.78 -2.94 2.73
N ARG A 59 -4.02 -3.25 1.45
CA ARG A 59 -3.02 -3.89 0.61
C ARG A 59 -1.84 -2.97 0.32
N ALA A 60 -2.08 -1.69 0.03
CA ALA A 60 -1.03 -0.69 -0.13
C ALA A 60 -0.16 -0.57 1.12
N ARG A 61 -0.76 -0.58 2.33
CA ARG A 61 -0.01 -0.61 3.59
C ARG A 61 0.86 -1.86 3.72
N GLN A 62 0.31 -3.04 3.44
CA GLN A 62 1.05 -4.31 3.49
C GLN A 62 2.24 -4.31 2.53
N LEU A 63 2.07 -3.83 1.30
CA LEU A 63 3.15 -3.75 0.31
C LEU A 63 4.31 -2.89 0.83
N LYS A 64 4.00 -1.74 1.46
CA LYS A 64 5.02 -0.88 2.08
C LYS A 64 5.73 -1.57 3.24
N GLU A 65 5.00 -2.30 4.08
CA GLU A 65 5.57 -3.06 5.19
C GLU A 65 6.47 -4.20 4.71
N GLN A 66 6.04 -4.94 3.70
CA GLN A 66 6.82 -6.02 3.06
C GLN A 66 8.11 -5.47 2.44
N TYR A 67 8.04 -4.36 1.73
CA TYR A 67 9.23 -3.73 1.16
C TYR A 67 10.20 -3.25 2.25
N ARG A 68 9.69 -2.63 3.33
CA ARG A 68 10.52 -2.26 4.50
C ARG A 68 11.20 -3.47 5.12
N ALA A 69 10.48 -4.59 5.25
CA ALA A 69 11.04 -5.83 5.79
C ALA A 69 12.13 -6.40 4.87
N MET A 70 11.93 -6.37 3.55
CA MET A 70 12.92 -6.80 2.55
C MET A 70 14.19 -5.97 2.63
N VAL A 71 14.09 -4.64 2.64
CA VAL A 71 15.25 -3.73 2.78
C VAL A 71 16.03 -4.02 4.06
N LYS A 72 15.32 -4.22 5.19
CA LYS A 72 15.95 -4.59 6.47
C LYS A 72 16.65 -5.94 6.42
N ALA A 73 16.07 -6.92 5.74
CA ALA A 73 16.67 -8.25 5.61
C ALA A 73 17.94 -8.21 4.75
N VAL A 74 17.89 -7.56 3.58
CA VAL A 74 19.05 -7.40 2.69
C VAL A 74 20.19 -6.68 3.41
N GLY A 75 19.90 -5.58 4.12
CA GLY A 75 20.92 -4.85 4.87
C GLY A 75 21.56 -5.62 6.04
N ARG A 76 20.91 -6.69 6.54
CA ARG A 76 21.48 -7.59 7.56
C ARG A 76 22.32 -8.70 6.94
N SER A 77 22.03 -9.11 5.71
CA SER A 77 22.75 -10.18 5.02
C SER A 77 24.06 -9.72 4.37
N THR A 78 24.29 -8.40 4.27
CA THR A 78 25.51 -7.81 3.69
C THR A 78 26.59 -7.48 4.72
N VAL A 79 26.53 -8.06 5.93
CA VAL A 79 27.54 -7.92 7.00
C VAL A 79 28.27 -9.24 7.19
#